data_AF-A0AAW3TA62-F1
#
_entry.id   AF-A0AAW3TA62-F1
#
_cell.length_a   1.000
_cell.length_b   1.000
_cell.length_c   1.000
_cell.angle_alpha   90.00
_cell.angle_beta   90.00
_cell.angle_gamma   90.00
#
_symmetry.space_group_name_H-M   'P 1'
#
loop_
_entity.id
_entity.type
_entity.pdbx_description
1 polymer ?
#
loop_
_entity_poly.entity_id
_entity_poly.type
_entity_poly.pdbx_seq_one_letter_code
_entity_poly.pdbx_strand_id
1 'polypeptide(L)'
;MSTPRPGSAPLPPMPSRRAALQRARTVLVTGVAGGTGTTTVAALLADAVGGRLGVVVQATDHSGGELAARLPALEPATSRVTVHDMGAHLGPAAALAATPENCLVVVGRATADGVADVRAALASIAHEPDATLLGRSVVVLVDRAAKPTTVDPRPVHETGVAAVLVLRADRSLARPGRIEVAGLGRPAVTTVSELLVALGW
;
A
#
# COMPACT_ATOMS: atom_id res chain seq x y z
N MET A 1 -31.38 34.21 -29.57
CA MET A 1 -31.73 33.28 -28.48
C MET A 1 -30.43 32.70 -27.95
N SER A 2 -30.03 33.07 -26.73
CA SER A 2 -28.74 32.66 -26.15
C SER A 2 -28.95 31.45 -25.25
N THR A 3 -28.30 30.33 -25.57
CA THR A 3 -28.30 29.11 -24.77
C THR A 3 -27.51 29.31 -23.47
N PRO A 4 -28.05 28.92 -22.29
CA PRO A 4 -27.34 29.03 -21.02
C PRO A 4 -26.14 28.07 -20.97
N ARG A 5 -25.01 28.53 -20.41
CA ARG A 5 -23.84 27.68 -20.14
C ARG A 5 -24.23 26.54 -19.19
N PRO A 6 -23.77 25.30 -19.41
CA PRO A 6 -23.96 24.23 -18.44
C PRO A 6 -23.25 24.60 -17.14
N GLY A 7 -24.03 24.71 -16.06
CA GLY A 7 -23.51 24.97 -14.73
C GLY A 7 -22.63 23.81 -14.27
N SER A 8 -21.41 24.13 -13.86
CA SER A 8 -20.47 23.17 -13.27
C SER A 8 -21.11 22.48 -12.08
N ALA A 9 -20.97 21.16 -12.00
CA ALA A 9 -21.41 20.39 -10.84
C ALA A 9 -20.75 20.94 -9.55
N PRO A 10 -21.46 20.92 -8.40
CA PRO A 10 -20.90 21.38 -7.14
C PRO A 10 -19.63 20.58 -6.82
N LEU A 11 -18.55 21.27 -6.48
CA LEU A 11 -17.34 20.60 -6.00
C LEU A 11 -17.69 19.80 -4.74
N PRO A 12 -17.16 18.57 -4.60
CA PRO A 12 -17.35 17.80 -3.38
C PRO A 12 -16.86 18.60 -2.17
N PRO A 13 -17.50 18.42 -1.00
CA PRO A 13 -17.10 19.14 0.20
C PRO A 13 -15.63 18.89 0.50
N MET A 14 -14.88 19.97 0.69
CA MET A 14 -13.47 19.91 1.05
C MET A 14 -13.32 19.11 2.35
N PRO A 15 -12.42 18.11 2.40
CA PRO A 15 -12.15 17.40 3.64
C PRO A 15 -11.68 18.39 4.71
N SER A 16 -12.04 18.12 5.96
CA SER A 16 -11.63 18.98 7.07
C SER A 16 -10.10 19.10 7.12
N ARG A 17 -9.60 20.27 7.55
CA ARG A 17 -8.15 20.55 7.64
C ARG A 17 -7.41 19.48 8.46
N ARG A 18 -8.08 18.87 9.44
CA ARG A 18 -7.57 17.78 10.28
C ARG A 18 -7.45 16.45 9.53
N ALA A 19 -8.44 16.09 8.71
CA ALA A 19 -8.38 14.90 7.86
C ALA A 19 -7.32 15.04 6.76
N ALA A 20 -7.17 16.24 6.19
CA ALA A 20 -6.13 16.52 5.19
C ALA A 20 -4.69 16.49 5.76
N LEU A 21 -4.53 16.74 7.07
CA LEU A 21 -3.25 16.64 7.79
C LEU A 21 -2.91 15.21 8.23
N GLN A 22 -3.90 14.33 8.34
CA GLN A 22 -3.71 12.93 8.77
C GLN A 22 -3.48 11.96 7.62
N ARG A 23 -3.68 12.37 6.36
CA ARG A 23 -3.43 11.51 5.20
C ARG A 23 -1.94 11.38 4.95
N ALA A 24 -1.50 10.13 4.82
CA ALA A 24 -0.18 9.82 4.29
C ALA A 24 -0.04 10.50 2.92
N ARG A 25 1.00 11.32 2.75
CA ARG A 25 1.35 11.95 1.46
C ARG A 25 2.26 11.05 0.65
N THR A 26 3.06 10.24 1.35
CA THR A 26 3.99 9.28 0.80
C THR A 26 3.78 7.93 1.47
N VAL A 27 3.67 6.87 0.67
CA VAL A 27 3.65 5.49 1.17
C VAL A 27 4.88 4.77 0.66
N LEU A 28 5.66 4.23 1.60
CA LEU A 28 6.87 3.47 1.33
C LEU A 28 6.49 1.99 1.44
N VAL A 29 6.54 1.26 0.34
CA VAL A 29 6.21 -0.17 0.30
C VAL A 29 7.51 -0.96 0.21
N THR A 30 7.79 -1.80 1.20
CA THR A 30 9.02 -2.60 1.24
C THR A 30 8.70 -4.04 1.61
N GLY A 31 9.37 -4.97 0.96
CA GLY A 31 9.34 -6.38 1.32
C GLY A 31 10.40 -6.70 2.36
N VAL A 32 10.16 -7.77 3.12
CA VAL A 32 11.18 -8.36 4.02
C VAL A 32 12.23 -9.15 3.25
N ALA A 33 11.91 -9.57 2.02
CA ALA A 33 12.78 -10.30 1.12
C ALA A 33 12.31 -10.12 -0.33
N GLY A 34 13.16 -10.52 -1.29
CA GLY A 34 12.78 -10.60 -2.71
C GLY A 34 11.63 -11.58 -2.94
N GLY A 35 10.74 -11.26 -3.88
CA GLY A 35 9.64 -12.15 -4.27
C GLY A 35 8.47 -12.24 -3.28
N THR A 36 8.43 -11.38 -2.26
CA THR A 36 7.31 -11.29 -1.28
C THR A 36 6.03 -10.70 -1.87
N GLY A 37 6.13 -9.99 -3.01
CA GLY A 37 5.00 -9.32 -3.66
C GLY A 37 4.96 -7.81 -3.44
N THR A 38 6.06 -7.19 -3.01
CA THR A 38 6.19 -5.73 -2.79
C THR A 38 5.65 -4.92 -3.96
N THR A 39 6.13 -5.18 -5.17
CA THR A 39 5.71 -4.48 -6.39
C THR A 39 4.22 -4.66 -6.68
N THR A 40 3.66 -5.85 -6.40
CA THR A 40 2.22 -6.09 -6.56
C THR A 40 1.42 -5.24 -5.58
N VAL A 41 1.84 -5.18 -4.32
CA VAL A 41 1.18 -4.35 -3.29
C VAL A 41 1.32 -2.86 -3.62
N ALA A 42 2.50 -2.40 -4.07
CA ALA A 42 2.73 -1.02 -4.50
C ALA A 42 1.84 -0.63 -5.68
N ALA A 43 1.71 -1.51 -6.69
CA ALA A 43 0.83 -1.27 -7.83
C ALA A 43 -0.66 -1.23 -7.44
N LEU A 44 -1.11 -2.13 -6.55
CA LEU A 44 -2.49 -2.13 -6.03
C LEU A 44 -2.79 -0.87 -5.22
N LEU A 45 -1.85 -0.41 -4.40
CA LEU A 45 -1.96 0.85 -3.67
C LEU A 45 -2.06 2.03 -4.62
N ALA A 46 -1.19 2.11 -5.62
CA ALA A 46 -1.19 3.21 -6.57
C ALA A 46 -2.50 3.29 -7.36
N ASP A 47 -3.01 2.15 -7.81
CA ASP A 47 -4.33 2.07 -8.44
C ASP A 47 -5.45 2.51 -7.50
N ALA A 48 -5.52 1.93 -6.31
CA ALA A 48 -6.63 2.16 -5.40
C ALA A 48 -6.68 3.62 -4.92
N VAL A 49 -5.53 4.22 -4.67
CA VAL A 49 -5.42 5.66 -4.35
C VAL A 49 -5.86 6.49 -5.54
N GLY A 50 -5.34 6.22 -6.74
CA GLY A 50 -5.67 6.98 -7.94
C GLY A 50 -7.16 6.91 -8.31
N GLY A 51 -7.70 5.69 -8.38
CA GLY A 51 -9.08 5.42 -8.77
C GLY A 51 -10.12 5.83 -7.72
N ARG A 52 -9.85 5.64 -6.42
CA ARG A 52 -10.84 5.97 -5.37
C ARG A 52 -10.78 7.41 -4.90
N LEU A 53 -9.60 8.01 -4.87
CA LEU A 53 -9.45 9.38 -4.38
C LEU A 53 -9.47 10.40 -5.53
N GLY A 54 -9.43 9.96 -6.79
CA GLY A 54 -9.40 10.85 -7.95
C GLY A 54 -8.14 11.72 -8.00
N VAL A 55 -7.02 11.16 -7.54
CA VAL A 55 -5.73 11.86 -7.43
C VAL A 55 -4.69 11.27 -8.37
N VAL A 56 -3.65 12.05 -8.72
CA VAL A 56 -2.49 11.48 -9.40
C VAL A 56 -1.62 10.79 -8.37
N VAL A 57 -1.29 9.53 -8.66
CA VAL A 57 -0.28 8.81 -7.91
C VAL A 57 1.03 8.84 -8.68
N GLN A 58 2.06 9.41 -8.06
CA GLN A 58 3.43 9.23 -8.52
C GLN A 58 3.97 7.94 -7.91
N ALA A 59 4.06 6.89 -8.73
CA ALA A 59 4.70 5.64 -8.33
C ALA A 59 6.18 5.67 -8.72
N THR A 60 7.08 5.41 -7.77
CA THR A 60 8.54 5.37 -8.02
C THR A 60 9.07 3.98 -7.66
N ASP A 61 9.80 3.37 -8.58
CA ASP A 61 10.42 2.06 -8.38
C ASP A 61 11.89 2.22 -7.99
N HIS A 62 12.25 1.74 -6.79
CA HIS A 62 13.62 1.67 -6.28
C HIS A 62 14.14 0.23 -6.22
N SER A 63 13.30 -0.75 -6.57
CA SER A 63 13.59 -2.18 -6.47
C SER A 63 14.32 -2.75 -7.70
N GLY A 64 14.40 -1.97 -8.79
CA GLY A 64 14.82 -2.47 -10.10
C GLY A 64 13.80 -3.43 -10.74
N GLY A 65 12.58 -3.46 -10.21
CA GLY A 65 11.48 -4.31 -10.66
C GLY A 65 10.73 -3.75 -11.88
N GLU A 66 9.56 -4.34 -12.12
CA GLU A 66 8.69 -4.04 -13.26
C GLU A 66 7.45 -3.25 -12.79
N LEU A 67 7.61 -2.31 -11.84
CA LEU A 67 6.47 -1.54 -11.30
C LEU A 67 5.71 -0.82 -12.42
N ALA A 68 6.42 -0.20 -13.36
CA ALA A 68 5.81 0.48 -14.51
C ALA A 68 4.94 -0.47 -15.36
N ALA A 69 5.35 -1.73 -15.52
CA ALA A 69 4.57 -2.73 -16.25
C ALA A 69 3.34 -3.22 -15.47
N ARG A 70 3.32 -3.02 -14.15
CA ARG A 70 2.23 -3.43 -13.25
C ARG A 70 1.16 -2.35 -13.08
N LEU A 71 1.52 -1.08 -13.21
CA LEU A 71 0.60 0.04 -13.04
C LEU A 71 -0.56 -0.01 -14.06
N PRO A 72 -1.81 0.21 -13.60
CA PRO A 72 -2.93 0.49 -14.49
C PRO A 72 -2.77 1.88 -15.14
N ALA A 73 -3.62 2.18 -16.13
CA ALA A 73 -3.61 3.50 -16.77
C ALA A 73 -4.05 4.57 -15.75
N LEU A 74 -3.23 5.62 -15.58
CA LEU A 74 -3.49 6.73 -14.66
C LEU A 74 -3.96 7.97 -15.45
N GLU A 75 -5.04 8.60 -14.98
CA GLU A 75 -5.57 9.86 -15.53
C GLU A 75 -4.90 11.10 -14.88
N PRO A 76 -4.85 12.26 -15.55
CA PRO A 76 -4.28 13.49 -15.00
C PRO A 76 -5.19 14.18 -13.95
N ALA A 77 -4.61 14.65 -12.83
CA ALA A 77 -5.29 15.38 -11.75
C ALA A 77 -4.34 16.33 -10.96
N THR A 78 -4.90 17.14 -10.05
CA THR A 78 -4.27 18.32 -9.42
C THR A 78 -3.65 18.11 -8.03
N SER A 79 -3.73 16.91 -7.46
CA SER A 79 -3.08 16.55 -6.17
C SER A 79 -2.23 15.30 -6.33
N ARG A 80 -1.05 15.28 -5.67
CA ARG A 80 -0.06 14.21 -5.78
C ARG A 80 0.04 13.41 -4.48
N VAL A 81 -0.21 12.11 -4.58
CA VAL A 81 0.20 11.11 -3.58
C VAL A 81 1.38 10.34 -4.16
N THR A 82 2.36 10.00 -3.35
CA THR A 82 3.54 9.26 -3.83
C THR A 82 3.55 7.86 -3.23
N VAL A 83 3.79 6.86 -4.08
CA VAL A 83 4.01 5.47 -3.67
C VAL A 83 5.42 5.07 -4.10
N HIS A 84 6.24 4.64 -3.15
CA HIS A 84 7.58 4.14 -3.44
C HIS A 84 7.60 2.62 -3.30
N ASP A 85 7.93 1.90 -4.37
CA ASP A 85 8.34 0.49 -4.27
C ASP A 85 9.82 0.45 -3.89
N MET A 86 10.09 0.09 -2.65
CA MET A 86 11.43 0.02 -2.08
C MET A 86 12.05 -1.37 -2.22
N GLY A 87 11.40 -2.33 -2.91
CA GLY A 87 11.94 -3.68 -3.05
C GLY A 87 12.15 -4.35 -1.69
N ALA A 88 13.31 -4.97 -1.46
CA ALA A 88 13.67 -5.58 -0.18
C ALA A 88 14.59 -4.68 0.67
N HIS A 89 14.31 -3.37 0.71
CA HIS A 89 15.15 -2.36 1.36
C HIS A 89 14.45 -1.71 2.57
N LEU A 90 14.18 -2.51 3.60
CA LEU A 90 13.43 -2.07 4.78
C LEU A 90 14.09 -0.89 5.53
N GLY A 91 15.40 -0.95 5.80
CA GLY A 91 16.10 0.11 6.54
C GLY A 91 15.96 1.48 5.88
N PRO A 92 16.35 1.64 4.60
CA PRO A 92 16.11 2.89 3.86
C PRO A 92 14.64 3.32 3.82
N ALA A 93 13.71 2.38 3.66
CA ALA A 93 12.27 2.68 3.68
C ALA A 93 11.79 3.22 5.04
N ALA A 94 12.27 2.62 6.13
CA ALA A 94 11.97 3.03 7.51
C ALA A 94 12.54 4.42 7.82
N ALA A 95 13.78 4.69 7.42
CA ALA A 95 14.40 6.01 7.58
C ALA A 95 13.61 7.12 6.86
N LEU A 96 13.10 6.85 5.66
CA LEU A 96 12.22 7.79 4.93
C LEU A 96 10.84 7.91 5.59
N ALA A 97 10.31 6.82 6.13
CA ALA A 97 9.02 6.77 6.81
C ALA A 97 9.04 7.38 8.23
N ALA A 98 10.22 7.69 8.78
CA ALA A 98 10.36 8.40 10.06
C ALA A 98 9.82 9.85 10.01
N THR A 99 9.59 10.40 8.81
CA THR A 99 8.85 11.65 8.63
C THR A 99 7.37 11.42 8.97
N PRO A 100 6.74 12.20 9.88
CA PRO A 100 5.40 11.90 10.39
C PRO A 100 4.29 11.79 9.34
N GLU A 101 4.43 12.48 8.21
CA GLU A 101 3.47 12.48 7.11
C GLU A 101 3.61 11.28 6.17
N ASN A 102 4.59 10.40 6.42
CA ASN A 102 4.88 9.21 5.63
C ASN A 102 4.43 7.93 6.37
N CYS A 103 3.97 6.95 5.61
CA CYS A 103 3.60 5.64 6.13
C CYS A 103 4.48 4.54 5.52
N LEU A 104 4.68 3.49 6.30
CA LEU A 104 5.43 2.30 5.90
C LEU A 104 4.48 1.12 5.71
N VAL A 105 4.58 0.46 4.56
CA VAL A 105 3.92 -0.82 4.29
C VAL A 105 4.99 -1.90 4.20
N VAL A 106 4.97 -2.85 5.13
CA VAL A 106 5.91 -3.98 5.15
C VAL A 106 5.24 -5.22 4.55
N VAL A 107 5.84 -5.80 3.53
CA VAL A 107 5.29 -6.92 2.76
C VAL A 107 6.04 -8.20 3.11
N GLY A 108 5.28 -9.19 3.58
CA GLY A 108 5.77 -10.52 3.93
C GLY A 108 5.04 -11.63 3.18
N ARG A 109 5.51 -12.86 3.34
CA ARG A 109 4.77 -14.05 2.86
C ARG A 109 3.74 -14.47 3.92
N ALA A 110 2.56 -14.90 3.50
CA ALA A 110 1.55 -15.46 4.40
C ALA A 110 1.87 -16.92 4.79
N THR A 111 3.04 -17.13 5.38
CA THR A 111 3.52 -18.41 5.91
C THR A 111 4.09 -18.21 7.32
N ALA A 112 4.31 -19.29 8.06
CA ALA A 112 4.95 -19.21 9.39
C ALA A 112 6.34 -18.54 9.31
N ASP A 113 7.17 -18.97 8.35
CA ASP A 113 8.48 -18.35 8.11
C ASP A 113 8.34 -16.88 7.70
N GLY A 114 7.38 -16.54 6.84
CA GLY A 114 7.13 -15.16 6.43
C GLY A 114 6.69 -14.26 7.59
N VAL A 115 5.93 -14.79 8.54
CA VAL A 115 5.59 -14.11 9.79
C VAL A 115 6.84 -13.89 10.65
N ALA A 116 7.70 -14.90 10.78
CA ALA A 116 8.97 -14.75 11.50
C ALA A 116 9.89 -13.72 10.85
N ASP A 117 10.02 -13.76 9.52
CA ASP A 117 10.78 -12.80 8.71
C ASP A 117 10.29 -11.36 8.96
N VAL A 118 8.97 -11.15 8.94
CA VAL A 118 8.35 -9.84 9.24
C VAL A 118 8.64 -9.38 10.66
N ARG A 119 8.54 -10.26 11.66
CA ARG A 119 8.85 -9.89 13.06
C ARG A 119 10.31 -9.47 13.22
N ALA A 120 11.23 -10.22 12.63
CA ALA A 120 12.65 -9.88 12.66
C ALA A 120 12.93 -8.55 11.95
N ALA A 121 12.27 -8.31 10.81
CA ALA A 121 12.30 -7.04 10.10
C ALA A 121 11.76 -5.87 10.95
N LEU A 122 10.59 -6.01 11.57
CA LEU A 122 10.02 -4.95 12.40
C LEU A 122 10.87 -4.66 13.64
N ALA A 123 11.46 -5.70 14.24
CA ALA A 123 12.39 -5.54 15.36
C ALA A 123 13.65 -4.76 14.95
N SER A 124 14.15 -4.92 13.72
CA SER A 124 15.35 -4.20 13.27
C SER A 124 15.12 -2.70 13.08
N ILE A 125 13.87 -2.27 12.86
CA ILE A 125 13.49 -0.86 12.73
C ILE A 125 12.80 -0.29 13.99
N ALA A 126 12.62 -1.08 15.04
CA ALA A 126 11.99 -0.65 16.29
C ALA A 126 12.81 0.42 17.04
N HIS A 127 14.10 0.54 16.71
CA HIS A 127 15.03 1.51 17.30
C HIS A 127 15.30 2.70 16.39
N GLU A 128 14.56 2.84 15.29
CA GLU A 128 14.59 4.05 14.45
C GLU A 128 14.18 5.29 15.27
N PRO A 129 14.65 6.50 14.90
CA PRO A 129 14.48 7.71 15.73
C PRO A 129 13.01 8.12 15.93
N ASP A 130 12.08 7.64 15.11
CA ASP A 130 10.64 7.85 15.29
C ASP A 130 9.98 6.68 16.06
N ALA A 131 9.75 6.90 17.35
CA ALA A 131 9.08 5.94 18.22
C ALA A 131 7.63 5.61 17.80
N THR A 132 7.02 6.40 16.91
CA THR A 132 5.66 6.16 16.41
C THR A 132 5.62 5.39 15.09
N LEU A 133 6.77 5.12 14.47
CA LEU A 133 6.86 4.50 13.14
C LEU A 133 6.09 3.17 13.08
N LEU A 134 6.30 2.28 14.06
CA LEU A 134 5.59 1.00 14.09
C LEU A 134 4.08 1.21 14.19
N GLY A 135 3.61 2.09 15.07
CA GLY A 135 2.19 2.42 15.23
C GLY A 135 1.52 3.05 14.01
N ARG A 136 2.28 3.50 13.01
CA ARG A 136 1.79 3.98 11.70
C ARG A 136 2.10 3.00 10.55
N SER A 137 2.76 1.89 10.83
CA SER A 137 3.15 0.90 9.83
C SER A 137 2.03 -0.12 9.62
N VAL A 138 1.80 -0.52 8.37
CA VAL A 138 0.86 -1.58 8.02
C VAL A 138 1.62 -2.77 7.47
N VAL A 139 1.28 -3.98 7.90
CA VAL A 139 1.86 -5.20 7.35
C VAL A 139 0.89 -5.84 6.37
N VAL A 140 1.38 -6.25 5.20
CA VAL A 140 0.64 -7.06 4.23
C VAL A 140 1.34 -8.41 4.06
N LEU A 141 0.69 -9.47 4.52
CA LEU A 141 1.10 -10.85 4.31
C LEU A 141 0.48 -11.36 3.01
N VAL A 142 1.29 -11.65 2.01
CA VAL A 142 0.84 -12.09 0.69
C VAL A 142 0.81 -13.61 0.64
N ASP A 143 -0.38 -14.16 0.43
CA ASP A 143 -0.60 -15.59 0.17
C ASP A 143 -0.43 -15.86 -1.33
N ARG A 144 0.58 -16.65 -1.68
CA ARG A 144 0.85 -17.06 -3.07
C ARG A 144 0.62 -18.55 -3.27
N ALA A 145 0.16 -19.26 -2.24
CA ALA A 145 -0.03 -20.69 -2.33
C ALA A 145 -1.25 -21.02 -3.21
N ALA A 146 -1.16 -22.09 -3.99
CA ALA A 146 -2.28 -22.57 -4.80
C ALA A 146 -3.49 -23.00 -3.95
N LYS A 147 -3.24 -23.38 -2.70
CA LYS A 147 -4.26 -23.63 -1.67
C LYS A 147 -4.06 -22.63 -0.54
N PRO A 148 -5.10 -21.89 -0.14
CA PRO A 148 -4.99 -20.93 0.96
C PRO A 148 -4.47 -21.63 2.22
N THR A 149 -3.40 -21.08 2.78
CA THR A 149 -2.87 -21.54 4.06
C THR A 149 -3.41 -20.64 5.16
N THR A 150 -3.88 -21.23 6.26
CA THR A 150 -4.19 -20.46 7.45
C THR A 150 -2.88 -20.01 8.07
N VAL A 151 -2.68 -18.70 8.16
CA VAL A 151 -1.53 -18.06 8.83
C VAL A 151 -2.03 -17.37 10.09
N ASP A 152 -1.28 -17.47 11.18
CA ASP A 152 -1.55 -16.73 12.42
C ASP A 152 -0.84 -15.37 12.37
N PRO A 153 -1.56 -14.24 12.23
CA PRO A 153 -0.95 -12.91 12.18
C PRO A 153 -0.65 -12.34 13.58
N ARG A 154 -1.12 -12.96 14.67
CA ARG A 154 -0.96 -12.42 16.03
C ARG A 154 0.48 -12.07 16.39
N PRO A 155 1.49 -12.90 16.08
CA PRO A 155 2.88 -12.57 16.40
C PRO A 155 3.40 -11.29 15.73
N VAL A 156 2.84 -10.92 14.58
CA VAL A 156 3.14 -9.63 13.91
C VAL A 156 2.35 -8.51 14.58
N HIS A 157 1.07 -8.72 14.87
CA HIS A 157 0.23 -7.71 15.52
C HIS A 157 0.80 -7.26 16.87
N GLU A 158 1.37 -8.18 17.65
CA GLU A 158 2.02 -7.93 18.94
C GLU A 158 3.26 -7.02 18.85
N THR A 159 3.78 -6.75 17.64
CA THR A 159 4.89 -5.79 17.44
C THR A 159 4.45 -4.32 17.50
N GLY A 160 3.14 -4.05 17.59
CA GLY A 160 2.59 -2.69 17.71
C GLY A 160 2.34 -1.99 16.37
N VAL A 161 2.26 -2.74 15.27
CA VAL A 161 1.86 -2.20 13.96
C VAL A 161 0.39 -1.78 13.92
N ALA A 162 0.06 -0.81 13.07
CA ALA A 162 -1.30 -0.28 12.93
C ALA A 162 -2.32 -1.33 12.46
N ALA A 163 -1.89 -2.21 11.55
CA ALA A 163 -2.70 -3.29 11.03
C ALA A 163 -1.83 -4.42 10.45
N VAL A 164 -2.37 -5.64 10.45
CA VAL A 164 -1.82 -6.79 9.74
C VAL A 164 -2.90 -7.36 8.84
N LEU A 165 -2.66 -7.28 7.54
CA LEU A 165 -3.61 -7.68 6.50
C LEU A 165 -3.07 -8.90 5.74
N VAL A 166 -3.96 -9.78 5.30
CA VAL A 166 -3.59 -10.95 4.49
C VAL A 166 -4.15 -10.79 3.08
N LEU A 167 -3.28 -10.51 2.11
CA LEU A 167 -3.65 -10.47 0.70
C LEU A 167 -3.70 -11.91 0.18
N ARG A 168 -4.92 -12.42 -0.03
CA ARG A 168 -5.14 -13.79 -0.53
C ARG A 168 -4.73 -13.93 -1.99
N ALA A 169 -4.36 -15.15 -2.36
CA ALA A 169 -4.01 -15.50 -3.72
C ALA A 169 -5.15 -15.12 -4.68
N ASP A 170 -4.81 -14.39 -5.73
CA ASP A 170 -5.74 -13.95 -6.76
C ASP A 170 -5.11 -14.19 -8.15
N ARG A 171 -5.90 -14.78 -9.06
CA ARG A 171 -5.42 -15.14 -10.40
C ARG A 171 -5.02 -13.93 -11.22
N SER A 172 -5.71 -12.81 -11.04
CA SER A 172 -5.44 -11.54 -11.73
C SER A 172 -4.13 -10.90 -11.27
N LEU A 173 -3.66 -11.24 -10.06
CA LEU A 173 -2.36 -10.83 -9.54
C LEU A 173 -1.22 -11.77 -9.92
N ALA A 174 -1.52 -13.04 -10.22
CA ALA A 174 -0.53 -14.05 -10.57
C ALA A 174 0.04 -13.88 -11.99
N ARG A 175 -0.71 -13.23 -12.90
CA ARG A 175 -0.26 -12.98 -14.27
C ARG A 175 0.88 -11.96 -14.29
N PRO A 176 1.92 -12.13 -15.12
CA PRO A 176 2.89 -11.07 -15.38
C PRO A 176 2.22 -9.89 -16.12
N GLY A 177 2.80 -8.70 -15.99
CA GLY A 177 2.28 -7.48 -16.63
C GLY A 177 1.19 -6.75 -15.83
N ARG A 178 0.42 -5.92 -16.52
CA ARG A 178 -0.52 -4.97 -15.92
C ARG A 178 -1.57 -5.67 -15.06
N ILE A 179 -1.87 -5.08 -13.89
CA ILE A 179 -2.96 -5.57 -13.04
C ILE A 179 -4.30 -5.14 -13.64
N GLU A 180 -5.13 -6.13 -13.98
CA GLU A 180 -6.52 -5.91 -14.42
C GLU A 180 -7.43 -5.77 -13.20
N VAL A 181 -7.62 -4.54 -12.73
CA VAL A 181 -8.38 -4.23 -11.50
C VAL A 181 -9.82 -4.75 -11.55
N ALA A 182 -10.45 -4.67 -12.73
CA ALA A 182 -11.80 -5.21 -12.96
C ALA A 182 -11.90 -6.73 -12.76
N GLY A 183 -10.78 -7.45 -12.83
CA GLY A 183 -10.68 -8.89 -12.62
C GLY A 183 -10.32 -9.30 -11.19
N LEU A 184 -10.15 -8.35 -10.26
CA LEU A 184 -9.81 -8.69 -8.87
C LEU A 184 -10.99 -9.34 -8.16
N GLY A 185 -10.71 -10.45 -7.47
CA GLY A 185 -11.67 -11.10 -6.59
C GLY A 185 -12.04 -10.21 -5.40
N ARG A 186 -13.25 -10.41 -4.87
CA ARG A 186 -13.76 -9.69 -3.70
C ARG A 186 -12.79 -9.67 -2.50
N PRO A 187 -12.09 -10.78 -2.14
CA PRO A 187 -11.11 -10.74 -1.05
C PRO A 187 -9.97 -9.75 -1.28
N ALA A 188 -9.40 -9.71 -2.50
CA ALA A 188 -8.33 -8.78 -2.83
C ALA A 188 -8.82 -7.32 -2.75
N VAL A 189 -10.01 -7.03 -3.28
CA VAL A 189 -10.62 -5.69 -3.20
C VAL A 189 -10.87 -5.28 -1.75
N THR A 190 -11.36 -6.19 -0.89
CA THR A 190 -11.55 -5.93 0.54
C THR A 190 -10.21 -5.62 1.22
N THR A 191 -9.17 -6.44 1.02
CA THR A 191 -7.85 -6.21 1.62
C THR A 191 -7.25 -4.87 1.20
N VAL A 192 -7.37 -4.50 -0.08
CA VAL A 192 -6.91 -3.18 -0.56
C VAL A 192 -7.70 -2.05 0.10
N SER A 193 -9.01 -2.25 0.34
CA SER A 193 -9.84 -1.26 1.04
C SER A 193 -9.42 -1.08 2.50
N GLU A 194 -9.20 -2.17 3.21
CA GLU A 194 -8.71 -2.16 4.59
C GLU A 194 -7.32 -1.52 4.69
N LEU A 195 -6.46 -1.77 3.69
CA LEU A 195 -5.15 -1.14 3.60
C LEU A 195 -5.25 0.38 3.45
N LEU A 196 -6.15 0.90 2.60
CA LEU A 196 -6.36 2.35 2.48
C LEU A 196 -6.86 2.94 3.81
N VAL A 197 -7.81 2.29 4.48
CA VAL A 197 -8.35 2.74 5.77
C VAL A 197 -7.26 2.77 6.84
N ALA A 198 -6.41 1.73 6.90
CA ALA A 198 -5.29 1.67 7.84
C ALA A 198 -4.23 2.77 7.58
N LEU A 199 -4.11 3.23 6.33
CA LEU A 199 -3.25 4.35 5.93
C LEU A 199 -3.95 5.72 6.08
N GLY A 200 -5.19 5.76 6.56
CA GLY A 200 -5.94 7.00 6.83
C GLY A 200 -6.63 7.61 5.61
N TRP A 201 -6.94 6.82 4.59
CA TRP A 201 -7.62 7.25 3.36
C TRP A 201 -9.10 6.87 3.28
#